data_AF-A0A7S8D0G2-F1
#
_entry.id   AF-A0A7S8D0G2-F1
#
_cell.length_a   1.000
_cell.length_b   1.000
_cell.length_c   1.000
_cell.angle_alpha   90.00
_cell.angle_beta   90.00
_cell.angle_gamma   90.00
#
_symmetry.space_group_name_H-M   'P 1'
#
loop_
_entity.id
_entity.type
_entity.pdbx_description
1 polymer ?
#
loop_
_entity_poly.entity_id
_entity_poly.type
_entity_poly.pdbx_seq_one_letter_code
_entity_poly.pdbx_strand_id
1 'polypeptide(L)'
;MVRFTLTPILDAADADQLIKMGLATATDEHGNRLLHKVHSQPGAKWDGYARKDRPYVENYPQSFATIPDQMFSEATIYYFGFTAEKTAKIWADFVHRCRLISKVISTIPLTFIRTCVSVSLDREVDVDSDKDDATLRRVMTLWGVSNTVQDVILDPAQRHLRTNKSCSQMVMDVVDTRYNMLCNIRKKSHSRARFCPWLTSRDTARSTSQLD
;
A
#
# COMPACT_ATOMS: atom_id res chain seq x y z
N MET A 1 19.66 13.30 -10.88
CA MET A 1 18.28 12.78 -10.70
C MET A 1 18.36 11.59 -9.75
N VAL A 2 17.71 11.65 -8.58
CA VAL A 2 17.68 10.50 -7.65
C VAL A 2 16.86 9.39 -8.34
N ARG A 3 17.48 8.25 -8.65
CA ARG A 3 16.77 7.09 -9.17
C ARG A 3 16.28 6.28 -7.98
N PHE A 4 14.99 6.36 -7.69
CA PHE A 4 14.35 5.43 -6.79
C PHE A 4 14.34 4.07 -7.48
N THR A 5 14.85 3.01 -6.84
CA THR A 5 14.65 1.66 -7.35
C THR A 5 13.15 1.38 -7.33
N LEU A 6 12.58 1.14 -8.51
CA LEU A 6 11.18 0.76 -8.65
C LEU A 6 10.95 -0.48 -7.79
N THR A 7 10.00 -0.36 -6.87
CA THR A 7 9.65 -1.41 -5.92
C THR A 7 8.17 -1.72 -6.15
N PRO A 8 7.82 -2.40 -7.26
CA PRO A 8 6.44 -2.55 -7.72
C PRO A 8 5.66 -3.51 -6.82
N ILE A 9 4.48 -3.12 -6.35
CA ILE A 9 3.67 -3.95 -5.44
C ILE A 9 3.24 -5.25 -6.11
N LEU A 10 2.83 -5.21 -7.38
CA LEU A 10 2.58 -6.42 -8.16
C LEU A 10 3.79 -6.70 -9.05
N ASP A 11 4.23 -7.96 -9.08
CA ASP A 11 5.20 -8.43 -10.06
C ASP A 11 4.61 -8.27 -11.47
N ALA A 12 5.42 -7.91 -12.46
CA ALA A 12 4.92 -7.57 -13.80
C ALA A 12 4.13 -8.73 -14.44
N ALA A 13 4.63 -9.97 -14.30
CA ALA A 13 3.97 -11.13 -14.90
C ALA A 13 2.66 -11.49 -14.18
N ASP A 14 2.61 -11.29 -12.86
CA ASP A 14 1.39 -11.49 -12.06
C ASP A 14 0.36 -10.37 -12.32
N ALA A 15 0.81 -9.12 -12.44
CA ALA A 15 -0.04 -7.99 -12.81
C ALA A 15 -0.72 -8.22 -14.15
N ASP A 16 0.01 -8.62 -15.18
CA ASP A 16 -0.53 -8.94 -16.51
C ASP A 16 -1.59 -10.04 -16.44
N GLN A 17 -1.34 -11.07 -15.65
CA GLN A 17 -2.28 -12.18 -15.50
C GLN A 17 -3.54 -11.75 -14.76
N LEU A 18 -3.41 -10.97 -13.67
CA LEU A 18 -4.56 -10.43 -12.94
C LEU A 18 -5.40 -9.48 -13.81
N ILE A 19 -4.76 -8.65 -14.64
CA ILE A 19 -5.47 -7.77 -15.59
C ILE A 19 -6.24 -8.59 -16.62
N LYS A 20 -5.62 -9.61 -17.22
CA LYS A 20 -6.30 -10.53 -18.17
C LYS A 20 -7.51 -11.23 -17.55
N MET A 21 -7.48 -11.45 -16.24
CA MET A 21 -8.55 -12.08 -15.50
C MET A 21 -9.61 -11.09 -14.98
N GLY A 22 -9.45 -9.79 -15.21
CA GLY A 22 -10.32 -8.75 -14.67
C GLY A 22 -10.21 -8.58 -13.15
N LEU A 23 -9.10 -9.04 -12.54
CA LEU A 23 -8.85 -8.99 -11.09
C LEU A 23 -7.95 -7.83 -10.67
N ALA A 24 -7.38 -7.12 -11.64
CA ALA A 24 -6.68 -5.86 -11.44
C ALA A 24 -6.88 -4.93 -12.65
N THR A 25 -6.64 -3.64 -12.47
CA THR A 25 -6.55 -2.67 -13.57
C THR A 25 -5.10 -2.34 -13.89
N ALA A 26 -4.89 -1.70 -15.06
CA ALA A 26 -3.67 -0.95 -15.30
C ALA A 26 -3.49 0.16 -14.26
N THR A 27 -2.25 0.65 -14.12
CA THR A 27 -1.97 1.82 -13.28
C THR A 27 -2.56 3.08 -13.89
N ASP A 28 -3.19 3.92 -13.08
CA ASP A 28 -3.67 5.24 -13.47
C ASP A 28 -2.55 6.31 -13.46
N GLU A 29 -2.90 7.53 -13.85
CA GLU A 29 -1.98 8.67 -13.89
C GLU A 29 -1.44 9.10 -12.52
N HIS A 30 -2.09 8.67 -11.44
CA HIS A 30 -1.68 8.95 -10.06
C HIS A 30 -0.84 7.82 -9.46
N GLY A 31 -0.55 6.76 -10.21
CA GLY A 31 0.23 5.63 -9.71
C GLY A 31 -0.57 4.66 -8.86
N ASN A 32 -1.90 4.63 -8.98
CA ASN A 32 -2.78 3.66 -8.32
C ASN A 32 -3.35 2.65 -9.30
N ARG A 33 -3.86 1.53 -8.78
CA ARG A 33 -4.65 0.55 -9.53
C ARG A 33 -5.71 -0.06 -8.63
N LEU A 34 -6.75 -0.60 -9.24
CA LEU A 34 -7.72 -1.45 -8.53
C LEU A 34 -7.18 -2.87 -8.44
N LEU A 35 -7.34 -3.49 -7.28
CA LEU A 35 -7.05 -4.91 -7.05
C LEU A 35 -8.27 -5.54 -6.38
N HIS A 36 -8.70 -6.69 -6.89
CA HIS A 36 -9.80 -7.43 -6.29
C HIS A 36 -9.43 -7.85 -4.84
N LYS A 37 -10.32 -7.59 -3.87
CA LYS A 37 -10.10 -7.76 -2.43
C LYS A 37 -9.70 -9.18 -2.03
N VAL A 38 -10.04 -10.17 -2.85
CA VAL A 38 -9.60 -11.56 -2.67
C VAL A 38 -8.07 -11.71 -2.65
N HIS A 39 -7.36 -10.85 -3.36
CA HIS A 39 -5.89 -10.82 -3.39
C HIS A 39 -5.28 -9.94 -2.30
N SER A 40 -6.09 -9.13 -1.62
CA SER A 40 -5.66 -8.23 -0.56
C SER A 40 -5.91 -8.76 0.85
N GLN A 41 -6.81 -9.74 1.01
CA GLN A 41 -7.19 -10.28 2.33
C GLN A 41 -6.13 -11.22 2.95
N PRO A 42 -5.78 -11.04 4.23
CA PRO A 42 -5.02 -12.01 5.01
C PRO A 42 -5.75 -13.37 5.06
N GLY A 43 -5.04 -14.48 4.93
CA GLY A 43 -5.63 -15.83 5.03
C GLY A 43 -6.46 -16.31 3.83
N ALA A 44 -6.67 -15.50 2.80
CA ALA A 44 -7.26 -15.97 1.55
C ALA A 44 -6.40 -17.11 0.96
N LYS A 45 -6.92 -18.34 1.01
CA LYS A 45 -6.34 -19.56 0.41
C LYS A 45 -6.50 -19.49 -1.11
N TRP A 46 -5.80 -18.56 -1.74
CA TRP A 46 -5.62 -18.53 -3.18
C TRP A 46 -4.29 -19.20 -3.51
N ASP A 47 -4.37 -20.46 -3.90
CA ASP A 47 -3.26 -21.34 -4.31
C ASP A 47 -2.91 -21.18 -5.80
N GLY A 48 -2.95 -19.94 -6.32
CA GLY A 48 -2.64 -19.62 -7.71
C GLY A 48 -3.55 -18.53 -8.27
N TYR A 49 -3.97 -18.71 -9.52
CA TYR A 49 -4.91 -17.82 -10.22
C TYR A 49 -6.36 -18.33 -10.22
N ALA A 50 -6.61 -19.53 -9.70
CA ALA A 50 -7.96 -20.08 -9.59
C ALA A 50 -8.20 -20.53 -8.16
N ARG A 51 -9.36 -20.18 -7.61
CA ARG A 51 -9.89 -20.86 -6.43
C ARG A 51 -10.39 -22.23 -6.90
N LYS A 52 -9.80 -23.34 -6.40
CA LYS A 52 -10.26 -24.70 -6.75
C LYS A 52 -11.76 -24.94 -6.49
N ASP A 53 -12.37 -24.15 -5.62
CA ASP A 53 -13.73 -24.27 -5.12
C ASP A 53 -14.71 -23.19 -5.61
N ARG A 54 -14.26 -22.12 -6.28
CA ARG A 54 -15.15 -21.08 -6.86
C ARG A 54 -14.62 -20.55 -8.20
N PRO A 55 -15.25 -20.92 -9.32
CA PRO A 55 -14.86 -20.41 -10.64
C PRO A 55 -15.30 -18.96 -10.89
N TYR A 56 -16.22 -18.41 -10.06
CA TYR A 56 -16.72 -17.06 -10.20
C TYR A 56 -16.10 -16.12 -9.17
N VAL A 57 -15.51 -15.03 -9.66
CA VAL A 57 -15.09 -13.90 -8.84
C VAL A 57 -16.03 -12.74 -9.12
N GLU A 58 -16.68 -12.25 -8.07
CA GLU A 58 -17.63 -11.14 -8.14
C GLU A 58 -16.94 -9.87 -8.67
N ASN A 59 -17.37 -9.39 -9.82
CA ASN A 59 -16.75 -8.22 -10.47
C ASN A 59 -17.50 -6.90 -10.17
N TYR A 60 -18.10 -6.79 -8.99
CA TYR A 60 -18.74 -5.54 -8.57
C TYR A 60 -17.67 -4.51 -8.15
N PRO A 61 -17.88 -3.20 -8.35
CA PRO A 61 -16.92 -2.18 -7.93
C PRO A 61 -16.50 -2.29 -6.46
N GLN A 62 -17.42 -2.71 -5.59
CA GLN A 62 -17.17 -2.89 -4.15
C GLN A 62 -16.26 -4.07 -3.83
N SER A 63 -16.02 -4.98 -4.78
CA SER A 63 -15.11 -6.09 -4.63
C SER A 63 -13.64 -5.70 -4.85
N PHE A 64 -13.38 -4.44 -5.25
CA PHE A 64 -12.02 -3.93 -5.49
C PHE A 64 -11.57 -2.99 -4.38
N ALA A 65 -10.26 -2.94 -4.18
CA ALA A 65 -9.58 -1.95 -3.36
C ALA A 65 -8.56 -1.22 -4.22
N THR A 66 -8.48 0.10 -4.06
CA THR A 66 -7.41 0.90 -4.66
C THR A 66 -6.11 0.64 -3.91
N ILE A 67 -5.05 0.31 -4.63
CA ILE A 67 -3.69 0.16 -4.10
C ILE A 67 -2.71 0.99 -4.95
N PRO A 68 -1.62 1.49 -4.35
CA PRO A 68 -0.54 2.07 -5.13
C PRO A 68 0.16 1.00 -5.98
N ASP A 69 0.79 1.43 -7.08
CA ASP A 69 1.60 0.55 -7.94
C ASP A 69 3.00 0.29 -7.38
N GLN A 70 3.57 1.28 -6.68
CA GLN A 70 4.93 1.23 -6.14
C GLN A 70 4.88 1.31 -4.62
N MET A 71 5.71 0.54 -3.91
CA MET A 71 5.82 0.58 -2.43
C MET A 71 6.29 1.95 -1.90
N PHE A 72 7.01 2.72 -2.71
CA PHE A 72 7.64 3.98 -2.34
C PHE A 72 7.23 5.07 -3.33
N SER A 73 6.08 5.69 -3.07
CA SER A 73 5.48 6.71 -3.93
C SER A 73 4.58 7.65 -3.14
N GLU A 74 4.24 8.78 -3.75
CA GLU A 74 3.22 9.69 -3.24
C GLU A 74 1.86 8.97 -3.07
N ALA A 75 1.48 8.15 -4.06
CA ALA A 75 0.30 7.29 -4.00
C ALA A 75 0.26 6.38 -2.76
N THR A 76 1.43 5.90 -2.31
CA THR A 76 1.52 5.08 -1.09
C THR A 76 1.25 5.88 0.18
N ILE A 77 1.71 7.14 0.24
CA ILE A 77 1.41 8.03 1.37
C ILE A 77 -0.10 8.34 1.39
N TYR A 78 -0.69 8.62 0.22
CA TYR A 78 -2.14 8.79 0.09
C TYR A 78 -2.89 7.53 0.57
N TYR A 79 -2.42 6.34 0.17
CA TYR A 79 -2.99 5.07 0.59
C TYR A 79 -2.96 4.87 2.10
N PHE A 80 -1.99 5.44 2.86
CA PHE A 80 -2.03 5.40 4.32
C PHE A 80 -3.16 6.23 4.94
N GLY A 81 -3.81 7.08 4.15
CA GLY A 81 -5.04 7.77 4.50
C GLY A 81 -4.82 9.19 4.99
N PHE A 82 -3.79 9.84 4.47
CA PHE A 82 -3.65 11.29 4.54
C PHE A 82 -4.45 11.97 3.43
N THR A 83 -4.80 13.24 3.64
CA THR A 83 -5.35 14.11 2.60
C THR A 83 -4.35 14.30 1.45
N ALA A 84 -4.83 14.71 0.28
CA ALA A 84 -3.97 15.00 -0.87
C ALA A 84 -2.92 16.08 -0.55
N GLU A 85 -3.34 17.16 0.12
CA GLU A 85 -2.45 18.25 0.54
C GLU A 85 -1.33 17.76 1.46
N LYS A 86 -1.69 17.02 2.52
CA LYS A 86 -0.70 16.49 3.47
C LYS A 86 0.21 15.47 2.79
N THR A 87 -0.34 14.63 1.91
CA THR A 87 0.42 13.66 1.11
C THR A 87 1.50 14.35 0.29
N ALA A 88 1.13 15.38 -0.48
CA ALA A 88 2.07 16.14 -1.31
C ALA A 88 3.19 16.77 -0.47
N LYS A 89 2.85 17.31 0.71
CA LYS A 89 3.83 17.86 1.66
C LYS A 89 4.81 16.80 2.17
N ILE A 90 4.31 15.65 2.64
CA ILE A 90 5.16 14.55 3.12
C ILE A 90 6.07 14.04 1.99
N TRP A 91 5.55 13.91 0.77
CA TRP A 91 6.31 13.44 -0.38
C TRP A 91 7.41 14.43 -0.79
N ALA A 92 7.10 15.73 -0.87
CA ALA A 92 8.08 16.76 -1.19
C ALA A 92 9.24 16.78 -0.17
N ASP A 93 8.90 16.69 1.10
CA ASP A 93 9.83 16.57 2.22
C ASP A 93 10.74 15.35 2.10
N PHE A 94 10.17 14.19 1.78
CA PHE A 94 10.91 12.95 1.57
C PHE A 94 11.88 13.08 0.38
N VAL A 95 11.40 13.55 -0.76
CA VAL A 95 12.23 13.77 -1.96
C VAL A 95 13.37 14.74 -1.66
N HIS A 96 13.10 15.81 -0.91
CA HIS A 96 14.13 16.75 -0.47
C HIS A 96 15.20 16.06 0.40
N ARG A 97 14.79 15.32 1.43
CA ARG A 97 15.71 14.56 2.30
C ARG A 97 16.52 13.53 1.52
N CYS A 98 15.90 12.79 0.60
CA CYS A 98 16.61 11.85 -0.27
C CYS A 98 17.67 12.53 -1.14
N ARG A 99 17.42 13.73 -1.67
CA ARG A 99 18.44 14.48 -2.42
C ARG A 99 19.62 14.92 -1.56
N LEU A 100 19.39 15.21 -0.28
CA LEU A 100 20.47 15.52 0.66
C LEU A 100 21.30 14.28 1.00
N ILE A 101 20.64 13.12 1.20
CA ILE A 101 21.27 11.87 1.65
C ILE A 101 21.84 11.04 0.49
N SER A 102 21.39 11.21 -0.76
CA SER A 102 21.86 10.43 -1.92
C SER A 102 23.34 10.64 -2.26
N LYS A 103 24.03 11.57 -1.59
CA LYS A 103 25.49 11.68 -1.63
C LYS A 103 26.22 10.68 -0.72
N VAL A 104 25.51 10.01 0.19
CA VAL A 104 26.08 9.26 1.32
C VAL A 104 25.57 7.81 1.41
N ILE A 105 24.34 7.50 0.98
CA ILE A 105 23.75 6.16 1.17
C ILE A 105 23.04 5.70 -0.12
N SER A 106 23.45 4.54 -0.66
CA SER A 106 22.92 3.93 -1.89
C SER A 106 21.60 3.16 -1.69
N THR A 107 21.15 3.02 -0.44
CA THR A 107 19.99 2.20 -0.08
C THR A 107 19.07 3.02 0.82
N ILE A 108 17.89 3.37 0.32
CA ILE A 108 16.84 4.01 1.15
C ILE A 108 16.45 2.97 2.20
N PRO A 109 16.65 3.24 3.51
CA PRO A 109 16.34 2.25 4.53
C PRO A 109 14.85 1.92 4.51
N LEU A 110 14.54 0.67 4.87
CA LEU A 110 13.23 0.06 5.13
C LEU A 110 12.27 0.87 6.03
N THR A 111 12.67 2.04 6.50
CA THR A 111 11.88 2.92 7.36
C THR A 111 11.15 4.03 6.58
N PHE A 112 10.95 3.91 5.26
CA PHE A 112 10.22 4.90 4.45
C PHE A 112 8.96 5.44 5.16
N ILE A 113 8.16 4.54 5.73
CA ILE A 113 6.88 4.89 6.34
C ILE A 113 7.06 5.51 7.70
N ARG A 114 7.86 4.86 8.55
CA ARG A 114 8.10 5.35 9.90
C ARG A 114 8.84 6.69 9.89
N THR A 115 9.76 6.90 8.94
CA THR A 115 10.53 8.14 8.80
C THR A 115 9.72 9.25 8.13
N CYS A 116 8.91 8.98 7.11
CA CYS A 116 8.13 10.03 6.44
C CYS A 116 6.89 10.43 7.23
N VAL A 117 6.15 9.43 7.72
CA VAL A 117 4.85 9.65 8.34
C VAL A 117 5.01 10.11 9.79
N SER A 118 5.80 9.40 10.61
CA SER A 118 5.94 9.77 12.03
C SER A 118 6.59 11.13 12.25
N VAL A 119 7.52 11.54 11.38
CA VAL A 119 8.17 12.86 11.47
C VAL A 119 7.21 13.98 11.05
N SER A 120 6.20 13.65 10.24
CA SER A 120 5.20 14.63 9.79
C SER A 120 4.07 14.89 10.80
N LEU A 121 3.98 14.07 11.85
CA LEU A 121 3.03 14.24 12.95
C LEU A 121 3.70 15.12 14.00
N ASP A 122 3.10 16.28 14.24
CA ASP A 122 3.56 17.19 15.29
C ASP A 122 3.24 16.58 16.66
N ARG A 123 4.28 16.22 17.40
CA ARG A 123 4.18 15.55 18.70
C ARG A 123 3.79 16.52 19.82
N GLU A 124 3.95 17.82 19.62
CA GLU A 124 3.59 18.83 20.63
C GLU A 124 2.08 18.97 20.81
N VAL A 125 1.31 18.63 19.76
CA VAL A 125 -0.15 18.64 19.76
C VAL A 125 -0.77 17.25 19.90
N ASP A 126 0.04 16.22 20.17
CA ASP A 126 -0.46 14.86 20.42
C ASP A 126 -1.27 14.82 21.72
N VAL A 127 -2.28 13.95 21.74
CA VAL A 127 -3.20 13.83 22.88
C VAL A 127 -3.49 12.36 23.14
N ASP A 128 -3.75 12.03 24.41
CA ASP A 128 -4.08 10.67 24.80
C ASP A 128 -5.54 10.30 24.50
N SER A 129 -5.79 9.00 24.42
CA SER A 129 -7.11 8.39 24.20
C SER A 129 -8.13 8.63 25.32
N ASP A 130 -7.72 9.24 26.43
CA ASP A 130 -8.59 9.70 27.51
C ASP A 130 -9.41 10.94 27.11
N LYS A 131 -8.99 11.65 26.04
CA LYS A 131 -9.72 12.79 25.47
C LYS A 131 -10.95 12.35 24.69
N ASP A 132 -11.90 13.26 24.56
CA ASP A 132 -13.10 13.05 23.76
C ASP A 132 -12.79 12.90 22.26
N ASP A 133 -13.71 12.27 21.54
CA ASP A 133 -13.59 12.01 20.10
C ASP A 133 -13.47 13.30 19.29
N ALA A 134 -14.03 14.41 19.76
CA ALA A 134 -13.93 15.71 19.10
C ALA A 134 -12.51 16.27 19.13
N THR A 135 -11.82 16.15 20.27
CA THR A 135 -10.43 16.54 20.48
C THR A 135 -9.51 15.69 19.62
N LEU A 136 -9.70 14.36 19.64
CA LEU A 136 -8.95 13.43 18.79
C LEU A 136 -9.13 13.76 17.29
N ARG A 137 -10.37 14.03 16.86
CA ARG A 137 -10.69 14.43 15.49
C ARG A 137 -9.99 15.71 15.07
N ARG A 138 -9.97 16.73 15.95
CA ARG A 138 -9.28 18.00 15.70
C ARG A 138 -7.79 17.78 15.48
N VAL A 139 -7.13 17.00 16.33
CA VAL A 139 -5.68 16.70 16.19
C VAL A 139 -5.39 15.96 14.89
N MET A 140 -6.17 14.93 14.56
CA MET A 140 -6.03 14.21 13.29
C MET A 140 -6.25 15.13 12.07
N THR A 141 -7.17 16.09 12.17
CA THR A 141 -7.43 17.08 11.11
C THR A 141 -6.23 18.01 10.92
N LEU A 142 -5.62 18.50 12.01
CA LEU A 142 -4.40 19.30 11.96
C LEU A 142 -3.22 18.55 11.31
N TRP A 143 -3.12 17.24 11.55
CA TRP A 143 -2.13 16.40 10.90
C TRP A 143 -2.48 16.02 9.46
N GLY A 144 -3.66 16.40 8.96
CA GLY A 144 -4.10 16.12 7.60
C GLY A 144 -4.47 14.66 7.36
N VAL A 145 -4.93 13.95 8.40
CA VAL A 145 -5.51 12.60 8.29
C VAL A 145 -6.89 12.71 7.66
N SER A 146 -7.19 11.85 6.68
CA SER A 146 -8.48 11.85 5.97
C SER A 146 -9.66 11.49 6.88
N ASN A 147 -10.84 12.04 6.59
CA ASN A 147 -12.07 11.74 7.34
C ASN A 147 -12.36 10.23 7.42
N THR A 148 -12.15 9.49 6.34
CA THR A 148 -12.35 8.03 6.33
C THR A 148 -11.45 7.32 7.34
N VAL A 149 -10.19 7.75 7.53
CA VAL A 149 -9.32 7.18 8.56
C VAL A 149 -9.75 7.63 9.96
N GLN A 150 -10.12 8.90 10.11
CA GLN A 150 -10.63 9.41 11.39
C GLN A 150 -11.85 8.60 11.84
N ASP A 151 -12.77 8.29 10.92
CA ASP A 151 -13.99 7.53 11.22
C ASP A 151 -13.67 6.07 11.61
N VAL A 152 -12.67 5.46 10.97
CA VAL A 152 -12.19 4.11 11.35
C VAL A 152 -11.55 4.12 12.75
N ILE A 153 -10.73 5.13 13.05
CA ILE A 153 -10.07 5.25 14.37
C ILE A 153 -11.11 5.50 15.47
N LEU A 154 -12.08 6.39 15.22
CA LEU A 154 -13.07 6.82 16.20
C LEU A 154 -14.29 5.90 16.27
N ASP A 155 -14.37 4.86 15.44
CA ASP A 155 -15.46 3.88 15.46
C ASP A 155 -15.69 3.36 16.90
N PRO A 156 -16.90 3.53 17.46
CA PRO A 156 -17.24 3.03 18.79
C PRO A 156 -16.93 1.54 18.99
N ALA A 157 -17.03 0.72 17.94
CA ALA A 157 -16.70 -0.71 18.00
C ALA A 157 -15.20 -0.95 18.25
N GLN A 158 -14.33 -0.01 17.84
CA GLN A 158 -12.89 -0.06 17.99
C GLN A 158 -12.38 0.66 19.24
N ARG A 159 -13.27 1.16 20.12
CA ARG A 159 -12.88 1.93 21.31
C ARG A 159 -11.86 1.20 22.19
N HIS A 160 -11.98 -0.12 22.30
CA HIS A 160 -11.04 -0.96 23.05
C HIS A 160 -9.60 -0.96 22.48
N LEU A 161 -9.43 -0.73 21.17
CA LEU A 161 -8.12 -0.64 20.53
C LEU A 161 -7.42 0.69 20.77
N ARG A 162 -8.18 1.71 21.20
CA ARG A 162 -7.67 3.05 21.52
C ARG A 162 -7.14 3.17 22.93
N THR A 163 -7.60 2.32 23.85
CA THR A 163 -7.25 2.38 25.27
C THR A 163 -5.73 2.40 25.47
N ASN A 164 -5.24 3.38 26.25
CA ASN A 164 -3.83 3.61 26.54
C ASN A 164 -2.95 3.96 25.33
N LYS A 165 -3.54 4.47 24.25
CA LYS A 165 -2.80 5.00 23.10
C LYS A 165 -2.93 6.51 23.02
N SER A 166 -1.90 7.16 22.49
CA SER A 166 -2.00 8.53 22.00
C SER A 166 -2.59 8.59 20.59
N CYS A 167 -3.04 9.76 20.17
CA CYS A 167 -3.59 10.01 18.84
C CYS A 167 -2.59 9.63 17.75
N SER A 168 -1.32 9.99 17.94
CA SER A 168 -0.27 9.62 16.99
C SER A 168 -0.02 8.11 16.93
N GLN A 169 -0.11 7.39 18.05
CA GLN A 169 0.00 5.93 18.07
C GLN A 169 -1.14 5.29 17.29
N MET A 170 -2.38 5.76 17.48
CA MET A 170 -3.54 5.28 16.73
C MET A 170 -3.40 5.52 15.22
N VAL A 171 -2.93 6.70 14.81
CA VAL A 171 -2.66 7.00 13.39
C VAL A 171 -1.56 6.09 12.83
N MET A 172 -0.47 5.89 13.59
CA MET A 172 0.63 5.02 13.17
C MET A 172 0.19 3.54 13.06
N ASP A 173 -0.69 3.06 13.93
CA ASP A 173 -1.24 1.69 13.83
C ASP A 173 -2.01 1.47 12.52
N VAL A 174 -2.78 2.48 12.07
CA VAL A 174 -3.48 2.42 10.77
C VAL A 174 -2.47 2.40 9.62
N VAL A 175 -1.46 3.26 9.68
CA VAL A 175 -0.39 3.35 8.69
C VAL A 175 0.35 2.02 8.58
N ASP A 176 0.76 1.44 9.72
CA ASP A 176 1.46 0.15 9.79
C ASP A 176 0.59 -1.00 9.29
N THR A 177 -0.70 -1.02 9.65
CA THR A 177 -1.66 -2.01 9.16
C THR A 177 -1.77 -1.98 7.64
N ARG A 178 -1.95 -0.78 7.06
CA ARG A 178 -2.03 -0.58 5.61
C ARG A 178 -0.71 -0.93 4.91
N TYR A 179 0.43 -0.60 5.51
CA TYR A 179 1.71 -1.01 4.96
C TYR A 179 1.89 -2.52 4.94
N ASN A 180 1.59 -3.18 6.05
CA ASN A 180 1.69 -4.64 6.17
C ASN A 180 0.76 -5.33 5.15
N MET A 181 -0.39 -4.73 4.84
CA MET A 181 -1.27 -5.19 3.77
C MET A 181 -0.58 -5.10 2.40
N LEU A 182 0.07 -3.99 2.05
CA LEU A 182 0.84 -3.87 0.80
C LEU A 182 2.02 -4.86 0.74
N CYS A 183 2.76 -5.03 1.84
CA CYS A 183 3.83 -6.02 1.94
C CYS A 183 3.33 -7.45 1.70
N ASN A 184 2.15 -7.80 2.24
CA ASN A 184 1.53 -9.10 2.04
C ASN A 184 1.07 -9.31 0.60
N ILE A 185 0.43 -8.29 -0.01
CA ILE A 185 0.04 -8.31 -1.43
C ILE A 185 1.27 -8.55 -2.30
N ARG A 186 2.34 -7.78 -2.06
CA ARG A 186 3.62 -7.91 -2.76
C ARG A 186 4.19 -9.31 -2.63
N LYS A 187 4.33 -9.81 -1.40
CA LYS A 187 4.86 -11.16 -1.17
C LYS A 187 4.06 -12.22 -1.93
N LYS A 188 2.72 -12.14 -1.91
CA LYS A 188 1.85 -13.07 -2.65
C LYS A 188 2.01 -12.93 -4.17
N SER A 189 2.06 -11.71 -4.69
CA SER A 189 2.21 -11.43 -6.12
C SER A 189 3.53 -11.99 -6.67
N HIS A 190 4.65 -11.64 -6.04
CA HIS A 190 5.96 -12.15 -6.44
C HIS A 190 6.08 -13.67 -6.25
N SER A 191 5.39 -14.25 -5.27
CA SER A 191 5.30 -15.71 -5.14
C SER A 191 4.55 -16.32 -6.34
N ARG A 192 3.38 -15.80 -6.71
CA ARG A 192 2.62 -16.31 -7.86
C ARG A 192 3.40 -16.20 -9.16
N ALA A 193 4.10 -15.10 -9.38
CA ALA A 193 4.97 -14.93 -10.55
C ALA A 193 6.07 -16.00 -10.64
N ARG A 194 6.70 -16.36 -9.50
CA ARG A 194 7.74 -17.40 -9.43
C ARG A 194 7.22 -18.82 -9.61
N PHE A 195 6.01 -19.12 -9.15
CA PHE A 195 5.45 -20.47 -9.13
C PHE A 195 4.50 -20.78 -10.30
N CYS A 196 4.37 -19.89 -11.28
CA CYS A 196 3.49 -20.10 -12.44
C CYS A 196 4.22 -20.87 -13.55
N PRO A 197 3.91 -22.16 -13.80
CA PRO A 197 4.67 -23.00 -14.76
C PRO A 197 4.47 -22.58 -16.22
N TRP A 198 3.42 -21.82 -16.54
CA TRP A 198 3.09 -21.39 -17.91
C TRP A 198 3.89 -20.15 -18.36
N LEU A 199 4.58 -19.46 -17.44
CA LEU A 199 5.41 -18.29 -17.75
C LEU A 199 6.83 -18.67 -18.20
N THR A 200 7.36 -19.82 -17.78
CA THR A 200 8.68 -20.31 -18.22
C THR A 200 8.65 -20.98 -19.60
N SER A 201 7.48 -21.42 -20.09
CA SER A 201 7.37 -22.10 -21.38
C SER A 201 7.29 -21.18 -22.61
N ARG A 202 7.01 -19.87 -22.45
CA ARG A 202 6.93 -18.95 -23.60
C ARG A 202 8.26 -18.35 -24.04
N ASP A 203 9.24 -18.26 -23.15
CA ASP A 203 10.57 -17.74 -23.51
C ASP A 203 11.52 -18.82 -24.04
N THR A 204 11.24 -20.10 -23.80
CA THR A 204 12.02 -21.22 -24.36
C THR A 204 11.58 -21.60 -25.77
N ALA A 205 10.33 -21.33 -26.16
CA ALA A 205 9.80 -21.68 -27.48
C ALA A 205 10.20 -20.72 -28.62
N ARG A 206 10.71 -19.52 -28.32
CA ARG A 206 11.18 -18.55 -29.34
C ARG A 206 12.64 -18.73 -29.75
N SER A 207 13.40 -19.56 -29.04
CA SER A 207 14.85 -19.71 -29.27
C SER A 207 15.21 -20.92 -30.14
N THR A 208 14.23 -21.75 -30.52
CA THR A 208 14.48 -23.02 -31.25
C THR A 208 13.81 -23.10 -32.63
N SER A 209 13.30 -22.01 -33.19
CA SER A 209 12.69 -22.02 -34.54
C SER A 209 13.48 -21.24 -35.60
N GLN A 210 14.80 -21.10 -35.42
CA GLN A 210 15.70 -20.59 -36.46
C GLN A 210 16.95 -21.47 -36.56
N LEU A 211 16.77 -22.76 -36.80
CA LEU A 211 17.79 -23.63 -37.39
C LEU A 211 17.02 -24.83 -37.97
N ASP A 212 16.54 -24.64 -39.20
CA ASP A 212 16.42 -25.66 -40.26
C ASP A 212 16.01 -24.96 -41.58
#